data_AF-A0A6I7QYJ0-F1
#
_entry.id   AF-A0A6I7QYJ0-F1
#
_cell.length_a   1.000
_cell.length_b   1.000
_cell.length_c   1.000
_cell.angle_alpha   90.00
_cell.angle_beta   90.00
_cell.angle_gamma   90.00
#
_symmetry.space_group_name_H-M   'P 1'
#
loop_
_entity.id
_entity.type
_entity.pdbx_description
1 polymer ?
#
loop_
_entity_poly.entity_id
_entity_poly.type
_entity_poly.pdbx_seq_one_letter_code
_entity_poly.pdbx_strand_id
1 'polypeptide(L)'
;MDLIVLVKYVADVDNIPEDAWDTERGTLRRNRLQMVANPLDDRALQLALAIREHGKAIVLSMGPPQAEEICRRAIAHGADGAVLLSDGAFSGADTIATARTIVGAIEKMIHQGLVRDPLVLAGMQSPDGDTAQVPIQVAALLQFPLIPYVAAWRMKGSALAFETLQPRGRSELILQRPPALATVSKFIPDLPFFTSLERMGAAADAIVTRWNRQDLGLEEPLVGLAGSFTRVVQIFSPEKKGRAAYRLEFGGERDPLEALPVVLGTLRDFLRAGGERESGETQDAHGPSSGEPAYYEGECAVLCERERTGPITGGSRELLGAATVLAETLGTRTTAIVPGEVSPEELDQLARSGADHVVSIPAEYSGAFLPEEQAHAVTALVRERRPQILLVPATLTGRVVAPLIAAELGAGLTADCTGLQIADYVGRVGGRETVYGKVLHQTRPALGGNVMATIVSLRGRDNRSPQMATARPGVFSVLDREGAEATLEKFAYPAT
;
A
#
# COMPACT_ATOMS: atom_id res chain seq x y z
N MET A 1 -16.60 -20.97 13.67
CA MET A 1 -16.24 -20.17 12.48
C MET A 1 -14.83 -20.54 12.08
N ASP A 2 -14.60 -20.84 10.80
CA ASP A 2 -13.25 -21.12 10.29
C ASP A 2 -12.52 -19.82 9.96
N LEU A 3 -11.22 -19.81 10.24
CA LEU A 3 -10.34 -18.65 10.19
C LEU A 3 -9.09 -18.98 9.40
N ILE A 4 -8.68 -18.05 8.54
CA ILE A 4 -7.36 -18.09 7.90
C ILE A 4 -6.59 -16.87 8.38
N VAL A 5 -5.37 -17.05 8.89
CA VAL A 5 -4.51 -15.94 9.28
C VAL A 5 -3.33 -15.85 8.32
N LEU A 6 -3.25 -14.75 7.58
CA LEU A 6 -2.12 -14.47 6.71
C LEU A 6 -0.96 -13.96 7.56
N VAL A 7 0.18 -14.66 7.50
CA VAL A 7 1.37 -14.31 8.29
C VAL A 7 2.59 -14.20 7.38
N LYS A 8 3.29 -13.07 7.44
CA LYS A 8 4.48 -12.80 6.66
C LYS A 8 5.75 -12.96 7.50
N TYR A 9 6.75 -13.63 6.92
CA TYR A 9 8.11 -13.70 7.42
C TYR A 9 8.89 -12.46 6.96
N VAL A 10 9.27 -11.59 7.91
CA VAL A 10 9.84 -10.27 7.63
C VAL A 10 11.16 -10.06 8.38
N ALA A 11 11.98 -9.13 7.89
CA ALA A 11 13.12 -8.67 8.66
C ALA A 11 12.65 -7.87 9.88
N ASP A 12 13.31 -8.07 11.02
CA ASP A 12 13.14 -7.24 12.20
C ASP A 12 13.81 -5.87 11.95
N VAL A 13 13.00 -4.91 11.50
CA VAL A 13 13.47 -3.55 11.18
C VAL A 13 13.70 -2.70 12.43
N ASP A 14 13.16 -3.10 13.58
CA ASP A 14 13.32 -2.39 14.84
C ASP A 14 14.65 -2.77 15.51
N ASN A 15 15.17 -3.97 15.24
CA ASN A 15 16.42 -4.50 15.78
C ASN A 15 17.44 -4.84 14.69
N ILE A 16 17.75 -3.89 13.80
CA ILE A 16 18.78 -4.09 12.75
C ILE A 16 20.17 -4.11 13.39
N PRO A 17 20.95 -5.21 13.26
CA PRO A 17 22.32 -5.26 13.78
C PRO A 17 23.23 -4.22 13.13
N GLU A 18 24.17 -3.64 13.90
CA GLU A 18 25.12 -2.64 13.37
C GLU A 18 25.96 -3.19 12.21
N ASP A 19 26.35 -4.47 12.29
CA ASP A 19 27.16 -5.14 11.29
C ASP A 19 26.38 -5.56 10.02
N ALA A 20 25.06 -5.32 10.00
CA ALA A 20 24.22 -5.40 8.81
C ALA A 20 24.38 -4.16 7.92
N TRP A 21 24.91 -3.04 8.44
CA TRP A 21 25.20 -1.86 7.64
C TRP A 21 26.58 -1.97 6.96
N ASP A 22 26.58 -1.91 5.63
CA ASP A 22 27.78 -1.71 4.84
C ASP A 22 28.08 -0.21 4.79
N THR A 23 28.97 0.24 5.67
CA THR A 23 29.33 1.66 5.82
C THR A 23 30.10 2.21 4.62
N GLU A 24 30.83 1.37 3.89
CA GLU A 24 31.58 1.77 2.70
C GLU A 24 30.68 1.99 1.49
N ARG A 25 29.74 1.07 1.27
CA ARG A 25 28.78 1.17 0.16
C ARG A 25 27.54 1.98 0.50
N GLY A 26 27.36 2.29 1.78
CA GLY A 26 26.11 2.84 2.30
C GLY A 26 24.94 1.95 1.92
N THR A 27 24.99 0.64 2.20
CA THR A 27 23.91 -0.32 1.85
C THR A 27 23.65 -1.30 2.98
N LEU A 28 22.48 -1.93 2.99
CA LEU A 28 22.09 -2.88 4.03
C LEU A 28 22.28 -4.35 3.57
N ARG A 29 23.04 -5.12 4.34
CA ARG A 29 23.29 -6.55 4.13
C ARG A 29 22.13 -7.38 4.68
N ARG A 30 21.17 -7.67 3.81
CA ARG A 30 19.92 -8.38 4.15
C ARG A 30 20.11 -9.77 4.76
N ASN A 31 21.19 -10.47 4.43
CA ASN A 31 21.49 -11.80 4.97
C ASN A 31 21.89 -11.81 6.46
N ARG A 32 22.12 -10.64 7.06
CA ARG A 32 22.42 -10.48 8.49
C ARG A 32 21.23 -10.04 9.33
N LEU A 33 20.09 -9.81 8.69
CA LEU A 33 18.88 -9.38 9.39
C LEU A 33 18.27 -10.57 10.12
N GLN A 34 17.91 -10.36 11.38
CA GLN A 34 17.06 -11.30 12.08
C GLN A 34 15.68 -11.28 11.41
N MET A 35 15.10 -12.46 11.24
CA MET A 35 13.79 -12.61 10.63
C MET A 35 12.77 -13.02 11.68
N VAL A 36 11.58 -12.44 11.62
CA VAL A 36 10.50 -12.62 12.58
C VAL A 36 9.17 -12.71 11.85
N ALA A 37 8.10 -13.12 12.54
CA ALA A 37 6.77 -12.89 11.99
C ALA A 37 6.44 -11.41 12.09
N ASN A 38 5.72 -10.90 11.11
CA ASN A 38 5.25 -9.52 11.13
C ASN A 38 4.43 -9.24 12.41
N PRO A 39 4.79 -8.24 13.23
CA PRO A 39 4.09 -7.95 14.49
C PRO A 39 2.59 -7.67 14.33
N LEU A 40 2.18 -7.09 13.20
CA LEU A 40 0.76 -6.86 12.92
C LEU A 40 0.01 -8.16 12.56
N ASP A 41 0.70 -9.15 12.00
CA ASP A 41 0.11 -10.47 11.72
C ASP A 41 -0.01 -11.30 13.00
N ASP A 42 0.89 -11.11 13.97
CA ASP A 42 0.73 -11.68 15.31
C ASP A 42 -0.55 -11.14 15.98
N ARG A 43 -0.83 -9.85 15.86
CA ARG A 43 -2.11 -9.27 16.33
C ARG A 43 -3.31 -9.81 15.57
N ALA A 44 -3.15 -10.14 14.29
CA ALA A 44 -4.20 -10.79 13.51
C ALA A 44 -4.47 -12.20 14.04
N LEU A 45 -3.42 -12.95 14.38
CA LEU A 45 -3.52 -14.28 14.99
C LEU A 45 -4.16 -14.21 16.38
N GLN A 46 -3.75 -13.26 17.21
CA GLN A 46 -4.35 -13.02 18.52
C GLN A 46 -5.85 -12.76 18.42
N LEU A 47 -6.25 -11.86 17.51
CA LEU A 47 -7.66 -11.59 17.24
C LEU A 47 -8.37 -12.87 16.78
N ALA A 48 -7.80 -13.60 15.82
CA ALA A 48 -8.35 -14.85 15.32
C ALA A 48 -8.65 -15.83 16.45
N LEU A 49 -7.67 -16.05 17.33
CA LEU A 49 -7.81 -16.96 18.47
C LEU A 49 -8.85 -16.47 19.50
N ALA A 50 -8.99 -15.15 19.66
CA ALA A 50 -9.95 -14.56 20.59
C ALA A 50 -11.41 -14.62 20.09
N ILE A 51 -11.63 -14.52 18.78
CA ILE A 51 -12.97 -14.63 18.16
C ILE A 51 -13.34 -16.06 17.76
N ARG A 52 -12.39 -17.00 17.82
CA ARG A 52 -12.60 -18.40 17.44
C ARG A 52 -13.56 -19.09 18.42
N GLU A 53 -14.70 -19.54 17.88
CA GLU A 53 -15.62 -20.44 18.58
C GLU A 53 -15.28 -21.92 18.28
N HIS A 54 -16.14 -22.65 17.56
CA HIS A 54 -15.99 -24.09 17.28
C HIS A 54 -15.28 -24.44 15.96
N GLY A 55 -14.73 -23.47 15.23
CA GLY A 55 -14.05 -23.70 13.95
C GLY A 55 -12.53 -23.72 14.06
N LYS A 56 -11.84 -23.88 12.94
CA LYS A 56 -10.37 -23.97 12.89
C LYS A 56 -9.74 -22.60 12.63
N ALA A 57 -8.54 -22.38 13.17
CA ALA A 57 -7.65 -21.30 12.78
C ALA A 57 -6.43 -21.87 12.05
N ILE A 58 -6.34 -21.63 10.74
CA ILE A 58 -5.23 -22.09 9.90
C ILE A 58 -4.36 -20.89 9.54
N VAL A 59 -3.05 -21.00 9.78
CA VAL A 59 -2.07 -19.99 9.36
C VAL A 59 -1.66 -20.25 7.91
N LEU A 60 -1.66 -19.22 7.08
CA LEU A 60 -1.20 -19.27 5.70
C LEU A 60 -0.05 -18.29 5.52
N SER A 61 1.11 -18.80 5.09
CA SER A 61 2.30 -17.98 4.84
C SER A 61 2.87 -18.26 3.45
N MET A 62 3.37 -17.23 2.78
CA MET A 62 4.17 -17.38 1.56
C MET A 62 5.59 -16.93 1.86
N GLY A 63 6.58 -17.80 1.61
CA GLY A 63 7.95 -17.48 1.95
C GLY A 63 8.95 -18.59 1.64
N PRO A 64 10.24 -18.34 1.90
CA PRO A 64 11.27 -19.34 1.76
C PRO A 64 11.07 -20.46 2.82
N PRO A 65 11.75 -21.62 2.70
CA PRO A 65 11.58 -22.74 3.62
C PRO A 65 11.76 -22.40 5.12
N GLN A 66 12.56 -21.37 5.43
CA GLN A 66 12.79 -20.85 6.78
C GLN A 66 11.52 -20.26 7.42
N ALA A 67 10.55 -19.80 6.61
CA ALA A 67 9.28 -19.29 7.10
C ALA A 67 8.43 -20.39 7.79
N GLU A 68 8.80 -21.66 7.70
CA GLU A 68 8.19 -22.71 8.54
C GLU A 68 8.30 -22.41 10.03
N GLU A 69 9.35 -21.71 10.48
CA GLU A 69 9.54 -21.33 11.88
C GLU A 69 8.34 -20.52 12.42
N ILE A 70 7.90 -19.51 11.67
CA ILE A 70 6.76 -18.68 12.09
C ILE A 70 5.43 -19.45 12.01
N CYS A 71 5.31 -20.42 11.10
CA CYS A 71 4.17 -21.33 11.04
C CYS A 71 4.09 -22.21 12.30
N ARG A 72 5.20 -22.82 12.71
CA ARG A 72 5.28 -23.63 13.94
C ARG A 72 5.03 -22.78 15.17
N ARG A 73 5.58 -21.56 15.21
CA ARG A 73 5.31 -20.61 16.30
C ARG A 73 3.82 -20.30 16.43
N ALA A 74 3.13 -20.08 15.32
CA ALA A 74 1.70 -19.84 15.34
C ALA A 74 0.87 -21.06 15.82
N ILE A 75 1.29 -22.28 15.48
CA ILE A 75 0.70 -23.52 16.02
C ILE A 75 0.92 -23.59 17.54
N ALA A 76 2.12 -23.27 18.02
CA ALA A 76 2.41 -23.23 19.46
C ALA A 76 1.51 -22.22 20.20
N HIS A 77 1.19 -21.09 19.55
CA HIS A 77 0.26 -20.09 20.07
C HIS A 77 -1.21 -20.52 20.06
N GLY A 78 -1.57 -21.59 19.33
CA GLY A 78 -2.89 -22.20 19.35
C GLY A 78 -3.61 -22.28 17.99
N ALA A 79 -2.92 -21.98 16.88
CA ALA A 79 -3.43 -22.30 15.55
C ALA A 79 -3.57 -23.82 15.37
N ASP A 80 -4.62 -24.25 14.67
CA ASP A 80 -4.93 -25.68 14.47
C ASP A 80 -4.06 -26.32 13.37
N GLY A 81 -3.43 -25.49 12.54
CA GLY A 81 -2.52 -25.94 11.50
C GLY A 81 -1.91 -24.78 10.74
N ALA A 82 -0.96 -25.09 9.85
CA ALA A 82 -0.33 -24.10 8.99
C ALA A 82 -0.07 -24.63 7.58
N VAL A 83 -0.20 -23.74 6.61
CA VAL A 83 0.14 -23.94 5.21
C VAL A 83 1.24 -22.95 4.82
N LEU A 84 2.34 -23.47 4.29
CA LEU A 84 3.45 -22.69 3.77
C LEU A 84 3.51 -22.82 2.25
N LEU A 85 3.35 -21.70 1.54
CA LEU A 85 3.53 -21.58 0.11
C LEU A 85 5.02 -21.33 -0.16
N SER A 86 5.73 -22.35 -0.63
CA SER A 86 7.18 -22.29 -0.83
C SER A 86 7.59 -22.93 -2.14
N ASP A 87 8.00 -22.10 -3.09
CA ASP A 87 8.49 -22.47 -4.41
C ASP A 87 9.44 -21.38 -4.90
N GLY A 88 10.52 -21.75 -5.61
CA GLY A 88 11.40 -20.78 -6.25
C GLY A 88 10.68 -19.89 -7.27
N ALA A 89 9.60 -20.41 -7.88
CA ALA A 89 8.75 -19.67 -8.80
C ALA A 89 7.98 -18.51 -8.15
N PHE A 90 7.86 -18.48 -6.81
CA PHE A 90 7.21 -17.37 -6.09
C PHE A 90 8.18 -16.23 -5.75
N SER A 91 9.47 -16.41 -6.02
CA SER A 91 10.49 -15.41 -5.69
C SER A 91 10.34 -14.11 -6.50
N GLY A 92 10.66 -12.99 -5.87
CA GLY A 92 10.59 -11.67 -6.51
C GLY A 92 9.18 -11.20 -6.87
N ALA A 93 8.15 -11.83 -6.29
CA ALA A 93 6.76 -11.41 -6.47
C ALA A 93 6.53 -9.99 -5.95
N ASP A 94 5.82 -9.19 -6.73
CA ASP A 94 5.17 -7.98 -6.25
C ASP A 94 3.87 -8.30 -5.51
N THR A 95 3.12 -7.26 -5.15
CA THR A 95 1.92 -7.38 -4.32
C THR A 95 0.82 -8.18 -5.02
N ILE A 96 0.55 -7.94 -6.30
CA ILE A 96 -0.52 -8.65 -7.02
C ILE A 96 -0.15 -10.10 -7.34
N ALA A 97 1.12 -10.38 -7.67
CA ALA A 97 1.59 -11.76 -7.86
C ALA A 97 1.55 -12.55 -6.53
N THR A 98 1.89 -11.89 -5.41
CA THR A 98 1.75 -12.46 -4.07
C THR A 98 0.27 -12.74 -3.75
N ALA A 99 -0.61 -11.77 -4.01
CA ALA A 99 -2.05 -11.90 -3.78
C ALA A 99 -2.64 -13.07 -4.57
N ARG A 100 -2.34 -13.20 -5.87
CA ARG A 100 -2.79 -14.34 -6.71
C ARG A 100 -2.36 -15.70 -6.15
N THR A 101 -1.14 -15.79 -5.62
CA THR A 101 -0.62 -17.03 -5.03
C THR A 101 -1.40 -17.38 -3.75
N ILE A 102 -1.67 -16.39 -2.90
CA ILE A 102 -2.48 -16.56 -1.68
C ILE A 102 -3.93 -16.92 -2.02
N VAL A 103 -4.53 -16.27 -3.03
CA VAL A 103 -5.88 -16.56 -3.53
C VAL A 103 -5.99 -18.02 -3.95
N GLY A 104 -5.08 -18.52 -4.79
CA GLY A 104 -5.08 -19.92 -5.21
C GLY A 104 -4.96 -20.91 -4.04
N ALA A 105 -4.22 -20.54 -2.98
CA ALA A 105 -4.15 -21.34 -1.76
C ALA A 105 -5.46 -21.33 -0.97
N ILE A 106 -6.10 -20.17 -0.78
CA ILE A 106 -7.39 -20.06 -0.08
C ILE A 106 -8.48 -20.81 -0.84
N GLU A 107 -8.56 -20.64 -2.16
CA GLU A 107 -9.50 -21.37 -3.03
C GLU A 107 -9.27 -22.88 -2.93
N LYS A 108 -8.01 -23.34 -2.93
CA LYS A 108 -7.70 -24.77 -2.73
C LYS A 108 -8.14 -25.25 -1.35
N MET A 109 -7.91 -24.47 -0.29
CA MET A 109 -8.35 -24.82 1.07
C MET A 109 -9.88 -24.98 1.15
N ILE A 110 -10.62 -24.07 0.53
CA ILE A 110 -12.09 -24.14 0.45
C ILE A 110 -12.54 -25.35 -0.37
N HIS A 111 -11.97 -25.56 -1.57
CA HIS A 111 -12.31 -26.69 -2.43
C HIS A 111 -12.04 -28.06 -1.78
N GLN A 112 -10.98 -28.18 -0.99
CA GLN A 112 -10.65 -29.41 -0.26
C GLN A 112 -11.43 -29.58 1.05
N GLY A 113 -12.29 -28.62 1.42
CA GLY A 113 -13.04 -28.64 2.68
C GLY A 113 -12.18 -28.50 3.92
N LEU A 114 -10.95 -27.96 3.80
CA LEU A 114 -10.07 -27.67 4.95
C LEU A 114 -10.68 -26.58 5.83
N VAL A 115 -11.35 -25.61 5.19
CA VAL A 115 -12.09 -24.51 5.80
C VAL A 115 -13.38 -24.29 5.02
N ARG A 116 -14.43 -23.79 5.70
CA ARG A 116 -15.69 -23.41 5.08
C ARG A 116 -16.03 -21.97 5.43
N ASP A 117 -16.35 -21.17 4.40
CA ASP A 117 -16.72 -19.75 4.52
C ASP A 117 -15.78 -19.02 5.51
N PRO A 118 -14.48 -18.91 5.21
CA PRO A 118 -13.52 -18.43 6.20
C PRO A 118 -13.61 -16.91 6.41
N LEU A 119 -13.39 -16.47 7.65
CA LEU A 119 -12.93 -15.09 7.90
C LEU A 119 -11.41 -15.07 7.80
N VAL A 120 -10.90 -14.34 6.82
CA VAL A 120 -9.46 -14.14 6.60
C VAL A 120 -8.99 -12.93 7.41
N LEU A 121 -7.90 -13.09 8.16
CA LEU A 121 -7.32 -12.05 9.01
C LEU A 121 -5.86 -11.82 8.62
N ALA A 122 -5.44 -10.56 8.53
CA ALA A 122 -4.07 -10.18 8.22
C ALA A 122 -3.68 -8.88 8.94
N GLY A 123 -2.39 -8.64 9.18
CA GLY A 123 -1.91 -7.31 9.54
C GLY A 123 -2.19 -6.31 8.41
N MET A 124 -2.44 -5.05 8.75
CA MET A 124 -2.70 -4.01 7.74
C MET A 124 -1.50 -3.75 6.81
N GLN A 125 -0.27 -4.00 7.28
CA GLN A 125 0.95 -3.82 6.51
C GLN A 125 2.10 -4.62 7.12
N SER A 126 3.21 -4.73 6.39
CA SER A 126 4.45 -5.34 6.86
C SER A 126 5.59 -4.31 6.86
N PRO A 127 6.54 -4.35 7.80
CA PRO A 127 7.56 -3.31 7.97
C PRO A 127 8.62 -3.26 6.84
N ASP A 128 8.81 -4.38 6.14
CA ASP A 128 9.79 -4.52 5.07
C ASP A 128 9.36 -3.79 3.78
N GLY A 129 8.11 -4.03 3.38
CA GLY A 129 7.51 -3.53 2.15
C GLY A 129 6.53 -2.38 2.36
N ASP A 130 6.00 -2.17 3.57
CA ASP A 130 5.12 -1.06 3.97
C ASP A 130 4.02 -0.69 2.94
N THR A 131 3.53 -1.68 2.18
CA THR A 131 2.64 -1.42 1.04
C THR A 131 1.19 -1.29 1.46
N ALA A 132 0.76 -2.05 2.48
CA ALA A 132 -0.63 -2.24 2.87
C ALA A 132 -1.55 -2.81 1.77
N GLN A 133 -1.00 -3.46 0.73
CA GLN A 133 -1.76 -3.84 -0.47
C GLN A 133 -2.22 -5.30 -0.50
N VAL A 134 -1.36 -6.25 -0.09
CA VAL A 134 -1.58 -7.69 -0.38
C VAL A 134 -2.91 -8.20 0.17
N PRO A 135 -3.28 -7.98 1.45
CA PRO A 135 -4.56 -8.49 1.96
C PRO A 135 -5.77 -7.88 1.22
N ILE A 136 -5.66 -6.62 0.81
CA ILE A 136 -6.73 -5.91 0.10
C ILE A 136 -6.90 -6.46 -1.31
N GLN A 137 -5.79 -6.74 -2.00
CA GLN A 137 -5.81 -7.40 -3.31
C GLN A 137 -6.32 -8.84 -3.21
N VAL A 138 -6.01 -9.57 -2.14
CA VAL A 138 -6.57 -10.90 -1.88
C VAL A 138 -8.10 -10.82 -1.73
N ALA A 139 -8.61 -9.85 -0.97
CA ALA A 139 -10.05 -9.65 -0.81
C ALA A 139 -10.73 -9.36 -2.15
N ALA A 140 -10.16 -8.46 -2.96
CA ALA A 140 -10.68 -8.11 -4.28
C ALA A 140 -10.72 -9.32 -5.24
N LEU A 141 -9.63 -10.09 -5.30
CA LEU A 141 -9.53 -11.25 -6.20
C LEU A 141 -10.45 -12.40 -5.79
N LEU A 142 -10.68 -12.60 -4.49
CA LEU A 142 -11.66 -13.57 -3.97
C LEU A 142 -13.10 -13.05 -4.03
N GLN A 143 -13.29 -11.76 -4.32
CA GLN A 143 -14.58 -11.06 -4.17
C GLN A 143 -15.16 -11.19 -2.75
N PHE A 144 -14.29 -11.16 -1.73
CA PHE A 144 -14.69 -11.19 -0.32
C PHE A 144 -14.94 -9.76 0.17
N PRO A 145 -15.99 -9.52 0.98
CA PRO A 145 -16.18 -8.25 1.68
C PRO A 145 -14.93 -7.87 2.48
N LEU A 146 -14.49 -6.62 2.33
CA LEU A 146 -13.30 -6.09 3.02
C LEU A 146 -13.66 -5.30 4.28
N ILE A 147 -12.98 -5.59 5.38
CA ILE A 147 -13.07 -4.87 6.66
C ILE A 147 -11.68 -4.29 6.97
N PRO A 148 -11.36 -3.07 6.49
CA PRO A 148 -10.02 -2.53 6.62
C PRO A 148 -9.75 -1.96 8.02
N TYR A 149 -8.51 -2.07 8.48
CA TYR A 149 -7.97 -1.35 9.65
C TYR A 149 -8.77 -1.51 10.95
N VAL A 150 -9.11 -2.75 11.29
CA VAL A 150 -9.76 -3.08 12.58
C VAL A 150 -8.90 -2.57 13.74
N ALA A 151 -9.50 -1.72 14.58
CA ALA A 151 -8.90 -1.11 15.76
C ALA A 151 -9.56 -1.58 17.07
N ALA A 152 -10.78 -2.13 16.99
CA ALA A 152 -11.42 -2.83 18.10
C ALA A 152 -12.47 -3.79 17.54
N TRP A 153 -12.94 -4.71 18.39
CA TRP A 153 -14.01 -5.63 18.03
C TRP A 153 -14.87 -5.96 19.26
N ARG A 154 -16.11 -6.41 19.00
CA ARG A 154 -17.03 -6.95 20.01
C ARG A 154 -18.01 -7.92 19.39
N MET A 155 -18.54 -8.84 20.19
CA MET A 155 -19.70 -9.63 19.81
C MET A 155 -20.97 -8.79 19.90
N LYS A 156 -21.83 -8.87 18.89
CA LYS A 156 -23.17 -8.26 18.87
C LYS A 156 -24.19 -9.34 18.53
N GLY A 157 -24.64 -10.06 19.57
CA GLY A 157 -25.38 -11.31 19.39
C GLY A 157 -24.46 -12.38 18.80
N SER A 158 -24.82 -12.95 17.65
CA SER A 158 -23.98 -13.88 16.89
C SER A 158 -23.12 -13.21 15.82
N ALA A 159 -23.22 -11.89 15.64
CA ALA A 159 -22.44 -11.14 14.66
C ALA A 159 -21.17 -10.55 15.29
N LEU A 160 -20.16 -10.31 14.46
CA LEU A 160 -18.94 -9.58 14.84
C LEU A 160 -19.09 -8.12 14.46
N ALA A 161 -18.92 -7.23 15.44
CA ALA A 161 -18.84 -5.79 15.18
C ALA A 161 -17.37 -5.35 15.29
N PHE A 162 -16.85 -4.76 14.22
CA PHE A 162 -15.50 -4.23 14.12
C PHE A 162 -15.52 -2.71 14.10
N GLU A 163 -14.69 -2.08 14.92
CA GLU A 163 -14.39 -0.65 14.80
C GLU A 163 -13.20 -0.48 13.86
N THR A 164 -13.41 0.16 12.73
CA THR A 164 -12.39 0.40 11.70
C THR A 164 -11.90 1.84 11.74
N LEU A 165 -10.62 2.06 11.43
CA LEU A 165 -10.07 3.41 11.35
C LEU A 165 -10.65 4.18 10.17
N GLN A 166 -10.96 5.45 10.42
CA GLN A 166 -11.32 6.43 9.40
C GLN A 166 -10.37 7.62 9.47
N PRO A 167 -10.25 8.43 8.39
CA PRO A 167 -9.49 9.68 8.44
C PRO A 167 -9.85 10.59 9.62
N ARG A 168 -11.13 10.57 10.06
CA ARG A 168 -11.63 11.32 11.21
C ARG A 168 -12.39 10.42 12.19
N GLY A 169 -11.67 9.52 12.85
CA GLY A 169 -12.20 8.71 13.95
C GLY A 169 -12.33 7.24 13.58
N ARG A 170 -13.48 6.64 13.90
CA ARG A 170 -13.76 5.22 13.65
C ARG A 170 -15.18 5.01 13.13
N SER A 171 -15.39 3.94 12.39
CA SER A 171 -16.72 3.45 11.99
C SER A 171 -16.95 2.05 12.53
N GLU A 172 -18.21 1.67 12.81
CA GLU A 172 -18.58 0.29 13.14
C GLU A 172 -19.03 -0.43 11.87
N LEU A 173 -18.40 -1.55 11.53
CA LEU A 173 -18.84 -2.49 10.51
C LEU A 173 -19.31 -3.78 11.18
N ILE A 174 -20.47 -4.29 10.76
CA ILE A 174 -21.07 -5.50 11.33
C ILE A 174 -20.96 -6.64 10.32
N LEU A 175 -20.11 -7.61 10.63
CA LEU A 175 -20.01 -8.86 9.88
C LEU A 175 -21.07 -9.83 10.42
N GLN A 176 -22.13 -10.03 9.64
CA GLN A 176 -23.19 -10.98 9.98
C GLN A 176 -22.70 -12.41 9.89
N ARG A 177 -22.05 -12.77 8.77
CA ARG A 177 -21.46 -14.08 8.50
C ARG A 177 -20.29 -13.94 7.52
N PRO A 178 -19.24 -14.77 7.65
CA PRO A 178 -18.24 -14.97 6.60
C PRO A 178 -18.83 -15.53 5.29
N PRO A 179 -18.06 -15.56 4.17
CA PRO A 179 -16.65 -15.17 4.06
C PRO A 179 -16.43 -13.65 4.10
N ALA A 180 -15.27 -13.23 4.61
CA ALA A 180 -14.82 -11.84 4.58
C ALA A 180 -13.30 -11.80 4.79
N LEU A 181 -12.67 -10.67 4.49
CA LEU A 181 -11.28 -10.40 4.85
C LEU A 181 -11.18 -9.15 5.72
N ALA A 182 -10.54 -9.25 6.88
CA ALA A 182 -10.30 -8.13 7.77
C ALA A 182 -8.80 -7.87 7.95
N THR A 183 -8.39 -6.60 7.87
CA THR A 183 -7.02 -6.21 8.20
C THR A 183 -6.96 -5.57 9.58
N VAL A 184 -6.01 -5.99 10.42
CA VAL A 184 -5.86 -5.45 11.78
C VAL A 184 -4.88 -4.28 11.80
N SER A 185 -5.28 -3.22 12.49
CA SER A 185 -4.46 -2.02 12.66
C SER A 185 -3.54 -2.12 13.88
N LYS A 186 -2.55 -1.23 13.95
CA LYS A 186 -1.71 -1.06 15.15
C LYS A 186 -2.46 -0.59 16.41
N PHE A 187 -3.73 -0.19 16.29
CA PHE A 187 -4.55 0.24 17.42
C PHE A 187 -5.40 -0.87 18.01
N ILE A 188 -5.45 -2.04 17.37
CA ILE A 188 -6.07 -3.20 17.98
C ILE A 188 -5.33 -3.54 19.28
N PRO A 189 -6.06 -3.82 20.39
CA PRO A 189 -5.44 -4.24 21.63
C PRO A 189 -4.55 -5.45 21.41
N ASP A 190 -3.33 -5.38 21.96
CA ASP A 190 -2.42 -6.51 21.99
C ASP A 190 -2.96 -7.53 23.01
N LEU A 191 -3.16 -8.77 22.59
CA LEU A 191 -3.63 -9.85 23.46
C LEU A 191 -2.49 -10.82 23.73
N PRO A 192 -2.31 -11.31 24.98
CA PRO A 192 -1.22 -12.22 25.27
C PRO A 192 -1.38 -13.54 24.51
N PHE A 193 -0.28 -14.04 23.94
CA PHE A 193 -0.21 -15.44 23.53
C PHE A 193 -0.02 -16.32 24.75
N PHE A 194 -0.93 -17.29 24.93
CA PHE A 194 -0.80 -18.32 25.95
C PHE A 194 -0.20 -19.59 25.34
N THR A 195 1.10 -19.79 25.57
CA THR A 195 1.87 -20.92 25.02
C THR A 195 2.35 -21.80 26.16
N SER A 196 1.80 -23.02 26.26
CA SER A 196 2.27 -24.02 27.23
C SER A 196 3.41 -24.87 26.63
N LEU A 197 4.23 -25.50 27.49
CA LEU A 197 5.27 -26.43 27.05
C LEU A 197 4.69 -27.59 26.21
N GLU A 198 3.49 -28.05 26.55
CA GLU A 198 2.75 -29.06 25.79
C GLU A 198 2.44 -28.58 24.36
N ARG A 199 1.96 -27.34 24.19
CA ARG A 199 1.72 -26.75 22.87
C ARG A 199 3.01 -26.57 22.08
N MET A 200 4.10 -26.20 22.74
CA MET A 200 5.42 -26.10 22.09
C MET A 200 5.88 -27.46 21.58
N GLY A 201 5.71 -28.52 22.38
CA GLY A 201 6.00 -29.90 21.95
C GLY A 201 5.13 -30.32 20.76
N ALA A 202 3.81 -30.13 20.87
CA ALA A 202 2.87 -30.43 19.78
C ALA A 202 3.20 -29.66 18.48
N ALA A 203 3.62 -28.40 18.58
CA ALA A 203 4.02 -27.60 17.43
C ALA A 203 5.35 -28.04 16.79
N ALA A 204 6.27 -28.59 17.58
CA ALA A 204 7.51 -29.18 17.08
C ALA A 204 7.22 -30.44 16.24
N ASP A 205 6.26 -31.25 16.66
CA ASP A 205 5.85 -32.47 15.95
C ASP A 205 4.80 -32.23 14.85
N ALA A 206 4.15 -31.06 14.83
CA ALA A 206 3.10 -30.74 13.88
C ALA A 206 3.60 -30.78 12.42
N ILE A 207 2.73 -31.24 11.52
CA ILE A 207 2.99 -31.22 10.08
C ILE A 207 2.59 -29.85 9.54
N VAL A 208 3.57 -29.05 9.11
CA VAL A 208 3.31 -27.84 8.33
C VAL A 208 3.13 -28.26 6.87
N THR A 209 1.93 -28.04 6.34
CA THR A 209 1.63 -28.40 4.95
C THR A 209 2.38 -27.46 4.03
N ARG A 210 3.16 -27.99 3.10
CA ARG A 210 3.89 -27.20 2.11
C ARG A 210 3.24 -27.36 0.74
N TRP A 211 2.90 -26.24 0.10
CA TRP A 211 2.41 -26.22 -1.27
C TRP A 211 3.34 -25.43 -2.18
N ASN A 212 3.65 -26.03 -3.32
CA ASN A 212 4.41 -25.40 -4.39
C ASN A 212 3.45 -24.88 -5.49
N ARG A 213 4.00 -24.34 -6.58
CA ARG A 213 3.20 -23.80 -7.70
C ARG A 213 2.30 -24.86 -8.35
N GLN A 214 2.80 -26.09 -8.51
CA GLN A 214 2.05 -27.19 -9.14
C GLN A 214 0.90 -27.65 -8.26
N ASP A 215 1.11 -27.70 -6.94
CA ASP A 215 0.06 -28.04 -5.97
C ASP A 215 -1.12 -27.06 -6.06
N LEU A 216 -0.86 -25.78 -6.34
CA LEU A 216 -1.89 -24.74 -6.48
C LEU A 216 -2.52 -24.69 -7.88
N GLY A 217 -2.01 -25.45 -8.85
CA GLY A 217 -2.48 -25.36 -10.24
C GLY A 217 -2.18 -24.01 -10.90
N LEU A 218 -1.20 -23.25 -10.40
CA LEU A 218 -0.88 -21.92 -10.91
C LEU A 218 0.15 -21.97 -12.04
N GLU A 219 -0.09 -21.17 -13.07
CA GLU A 219 0.86 -21.00 -14.17
C GLU A 219 1.98 -20.02 -13.81
N GLU A 220 3.18 -20.26 -14.31
CA GLU A 220 4.37 -19.44 -14.02
C GLU A 220 4.18 -17.94 -14.27
N PRO A 221 3.55 -17.46 -15.36
CA PRO A 221 3.45 -16.04 -15.60
C PRO A 221 2.40 -15.35 -14.70
N LEU A 222 1.77 -16.05 -13.74
CA LEU A 222 0.84 -15.47 -12.75
C LEU A 222 1.50 -15.27 -11.38
N VAL A 223 2.69 -15.83 -11.17
CA VAL A 223 3.35 -15.87 -9.85
C VAL A 223 4.78 -15.33 -9.93
N GLY A 224 5.33 -14.97 -8.77
CA GLY A 224 6.72 -14.51 -8.67
C GLY A 224 7.03 -13.31 -9.54
N LEU A 225 8.30 -13.17 -9.89
CA LEU A 225 8.79 -12.11 -10.77
C LEU A 225 8.08 -12.13 -12.14
N ALA A 226 7.78 -13.31 -12.68
CA ALA A 226 7.13 -13.43 -13.99
C ALA A 226 5.69 -12.87 -14.00
N GLY A 227 4.94 -13.05 -12.91
CA GLY A 227 3.60 -12.50 -12.73
C GLY A 227 3.56 -11.07 -12.18
N SER A 228 4.71 -10.47 -11.89
CA SER A 228 4.81 -9.14 -11.32
C SER A 228 4.81 -8.05 -12.39
N PHE A 229 4.08 -6.98 -12.13
CA PHE A 229 4.02 -5.79 -12.99
C PHE A 229 4.96 -4.69 -12.51
N THR A 230 5.39 -4.73 -11.25
CA THR A 230 6.40 -3.80 -10.74
C THR A 230 7.82 -4.40 -10.81
N ARG A 231 8.81 -3.54 -11.02
CA ARG A 231 10.24 -3.88 -11.07
C ARG A 231 11.03 -2.90 -10.24
N VAL A 232 11.78 -3.43 -9.27
CA VAL A 232 12.77 -2.62 -8.54
C VAL A 232 13.95 -2.37 -9.47
N VAL A 233 14.19 -1.11 -9.82
CA VAL A 233 15.26 -0.70 -10.75
C VAL A 233 16.53 -0.31 -10.01
N GLN A 234 16.39 0.31 -8.84
CA GLN A 234 17.52 0.80 -8.06
C GLN A 234 17.22 0.70 -6.57
N ILE A 235 18.27 0.41 -5.80
CA ILE A 235 18.25 0.38 -4.35
C ILE A 235 19.44 1.22 -3.88
N PHE A 236 19.20 2.19 -3.00
CA PHE A 236 20.22 3.10 -2.48
C PHE A 236 19.89 3.50 -1.04
N SER A 237 20.87 3.97 -0.26
CA SER A 237 20.57 4.50 1.07
C SER A 237 20.07 5.93 0.99
N PRO A 238 19.08 6.32 1.82
CA PRO A 238 18.66 7.71 1.89
C PRO A 238 19.84 8.58 2.33
N GLU A 239 19.96 9.76 1.71
CA GLU A 239 20.88 10.78 2.20
C GLU A 239 20.48 11.16 3.63
N LYS A 240 21.43 11.09 4.56
CA LYS A 240 21.23 11.62 5.92
C LYS A 240 21.26 13.15 5.87
N LYS A 241 20.21 13.78 5.33
CA LYS A 241 20.02 15.23 5.47
C LYS A 241 19.77 15.52 6.95
N GLY A 242 20.72 16.18 7.60
CA GLY A 242 20.53 16.67 8.96
C GLY A 242 19.27 17.53 8.98
N ARG A 243 18.26 17.15 9.77
CA ARG A 243 17.13 18.06 10.02
C ARG A 243 17.72 19.30 10.70
N ALA A 244 17.47 20.48 10.13
CA ALA A 244 17.76 21.74 10.82
C ALA A 244 17.01 21.71 12.16
N ALA A 245 17.75 21.51 13.24
CA ALA A 245 17.21 21.46 14.58
C ALA A 245 17.54 22.79 15.27
N TYR A 246 16.51 23.57 15.55
CA TYR A 246 16.65 24.75 16.40
C TYR A 246 16.63 24.28 17.86
N ARG A 247 17.80 24.22 18.49
CA ARG A 247 17.88 23.94 19.93
C ARG A 247 17.66 25.23 20.69
N LEU A 248 16.54 25.32 21.40
CA LEU A 248 16.27 26.40 22.35
C LEU A 248 16.86 26.00 23.70
N GLU A 249 17.89 26.70 24.17
CA GLU A 249 18.48 26.49 25.49
C GLU A 249 17.96 27.54 26.47
N PHE A 250 17.43 27.08 27.60
CA PHE A 250 16.99 27.93 28.71
C PHE A 250 17.95 27.73 29.88
N GLY A 251 18.52 28.81 30.42
CA GLY A 251 19.40 28.76 31.59
C GLY A 251 18.66 29.07 32.90
N GLY A 252 18.89 28.25 33.94
CA GLY A 252 18.54 28.54 35.34
C GLY A 252 17.12 28.13 35.79
N GLU A 253 16.80 28.42 37.07
CA GLU A 253 15.48 28.25 37.72
C GLU A 253 14.44 29.25 37.18
N ARG A 254 14.14 29.22 35.87
CA ARG A 254 13.12 30.08 35.28
C ARG A 254 11.81 29.34 35.02
N ASP A 255 10.71 30.07 35.14
CA ASP A 255 9.35 29.62 34.86
C ASP A 255 9.22 29.15 33.39
N PRO A 256 8.77 27.91 33.12
CA PRO A 256 8.51 27.41 31.77
C PRO A 256 7.64 28.33 30.90
N LEU A 257 6.82 29.20 31.50
CA LEU A 257 5.99 30.18 30.77
C LEU A 257 6.82 31.24 30.03
N GLU A 258 8.05 31.54 30.47
CA GLU A 258 8.94 32.50 29.77
C GLU A 258 9.48 31.95 28.44
N ALA A 259 9.45 30.63 28.24
CA ALA A 259 9.84 30.00 26.99
C ALA A 259 8.80 30.16 25.88
N LEU A 260 7.54 30.38 26.25
CA LEU A 260 6.41 30.34 25.31
C LEU A 260 6.49 31.43 24.22
N PRO A 261 6.84 32.70 24.51
CA PRO A 261 6.97 33.73 23.47
C PRO A 261 8.11 33.42 22.48
N VAL A 262 9.21 32.83 22.96
CA VAL A 262 10.34 32.43 22.12
C VAL A 262 9.93 31.30 21.20
N VAL A 263 9.31 30.24 21.73
CA VAL A 263 8.80 29.11 20.96
C VAL A 263 7.78 29.57 19.91
N LEU A 264 6.80 30.41 20.29
CA LEU A 264 5.80 30.94 19.37
C LEU A 264 6.41 31.87 18.31
N GLY A 265 7.43 32.67 18.68
CA GLY A 265 8.19 33.50 17.75
C GLY A 265 8.91 32.66 16.71
N THR A 266 9.70 31.67 17.15
CA THR A 266 10.42 30.75 16.27
C THR A 266 9.46 29.97 15.36
N LEU A 267 8.33 29.50 15.88
CA LEU A 267 7.31 28.83 15.06
C LEU A 267 6.71 29.76 14.00
N ARG A 268 6.43 31.02 14.33
CA ARG A 268 5.93 32.01 13.36
C ARG A 268 6.96 32.32 12.29
N ASP A 269 8.21 32.50 12.67
CA ASP A 269 9.30 32.77 11.73
C ASP A 269 9.55 31.56 10.82
N PHE A 270 9.49 30.34 11.37
CA PHE A 270 9.55 29.11 10.60
C PHE A 270 8.38 28.97 9.62
N LEU A 271 7.14 29.25 10.06
CA LEU A 271 5.96 29.22 9.19
C LEU A 271 6.01 30.29 8.09
N ARG A 272 6.67 31.43 8.34
CA ARG A 272 6.91 32.49 7.34
C ARG A 272 8.02 32.14 6.36
N ALA A 273 9.10 31.51 6.84
CA ALA A 273 10.22 31.08 6.01
C ALA A 273 9.91 29.81 5.20
N GLY A 274 8.89 29.03 5.59
CA GLY A 274 8.50 27.76 4.96
C GLY A 274 7.92 27.83 3.55
N GLY A 275 8.10 28.96 2.83
CA GLY A 275 7.66 29.16 1.44
C GLY A 275 8.63 28.64 0.37
N GLU A 276 9.88 28.35 0.73
CA GLU A 276 10.88 27.81 -0.21
C GLU A 276 11.31 26.42 0.26
N ARG A 277 10.48 25.41 -0.01
CA ARG A 277 10.97 24.04 -0.07
C ARG A 277 11.64 23.89 -1.43
N GLU A 278 12.97 24.01 -1.46
CA GLU A 278 13.75 23.55 -2.60
C GLU A 278 13.36 22.10 -2.87
N SER A 279 12.77 21.87 -4.04
CA SER A 279 12.57 20.56 -4.62
C SER A 279 13.94 19.90 -4.67
N GLY A 280 14.20 18.96 -3.76
CA GLY A 280 15.44 18.20 -3.78
C GLY A 280 15.57 17.56 -5.15
N GLU A 281 16.52 18.04 -5.94
CA GLU A 281 16.94 17.38 -7.17
C GLU A 281 17.25 15.93 -6.81
N THR A 282 16.46 15.02 -7.35
CA THR A 282 16.78 13.61 -7.34
C THR A 282 17.90 13.45 -8.36
N GLN A 283 19.13 13.46 -7.87
CA GLN A 283 20.29 13.14 -8.70
C GLN A 283 20.16 11.69 -9.18
N ASP A 284 20.44 11.51 -10.46
CA ASP A 284 20.67 10.24 -11.16
C ASP A 284 19.45 9.39 -11.54
N ALA A 285 18.50 9.98 -12.27
CA ALA A 285 17.90 9.26 -13.39
C ALA A 285 18.37 9.93 -14.68
N HIS A 286 18.96 9.17 -15.61
CA HIS A 286 19.18 9.68 -16.96
C HIS A 286 17.82 10.14 -17.49
N GLY A 287 17.68 11.45 -17.73
CA GLY A 287 16.45 12.01 -18.26
C GLY A 287 16.03 11.28 -19.54
N PRO A 288 14.73 11.31 -19.91
CA PRO A 288 14.24 10.53 -21.03
C PRO A 288 15.07 10.85 -22.28
N SER A 289 15.57 9.80 -22.94
CA SER A 289 16.35 9.97 -24.16
C SER A 289 15.48 10.60 -25.24
N SER A 290 16.07 11.44 -26.09
CA SER A 290 15.35 12.15 -27.14
C SER A 290 14.88 11.26 -28.30
N GLY A 291 15.29 9.97 -28.32
CA GLY A 291 15.12 9.06 -29.46
C GLY A 291 14.11 7.93 -29.28
N GLU A 292 13.75 7.56 -28.05
CA GLU A 292 12.88 6.40 -27.80
C GLU A 292 11.38 6.80 -27.77
N PRO A 293 10.49 6.04 -28.43
CA PRO A 293 9.06 6.30 -28.36
C PRO A 293 8.52 6.05 -26.94
N ALA A 294 7.48 6.81 -26.57
CA ALA A 294 6.84 6.64 -25.27
C ALA A 294 6.21 5.24 -25.18
N TYR A 295 6.53 4.50 -24.12
CA TYR A 295 5.95 3.18 -23.89
C TYR A 295 4.48 3.27 -23.43
N TYR A 296 4.11 4.40 -22.83
CA TYR A 296 2.75 4.72 -22.41
C TYR A 296 2.21 5.93 -23.16
N GLU A 297 0.89 5.95 -23.34
CA GLU A 297 0.15 7.05 -23.95
C GLU A 297 -1.13 7.28 -23.15
N GLY A 298 -1.59 8.53 -23.08
CA GLY A 298 -2.77 8.93 -22.32
C GLY A 298 -2.51 10.13 -21.43
N GLU A 299 -3.41 10.41 -20.51
CA GLU A 299 -3.29 11.50 -19.53
C GLU A 299 -2.70 11.04 -18.19
N CYS A 300 -2.26 12.00 -17.38
CA CYS A 300 -1.88 11.79 -15.99
C CYS A 300 -3.10 12.02 -15.10
N ALA A 301 -3.67 10.95 -14.55
CA ALA A 301 -4.84 11.04 -13.69
C ALA A 301 -4.44 11.02 -12.21
N VAL A 302 -5.14 11.81 -11.39
CA VAL A 302 -5.03 11.81 -9.92
C VAL A 302 -6.40 11.50 -9.34
N LEU A 303 -6.52 10.43 -8.55
CA LEU A 303 -7.71 10.21 -7.74
C LEU A 303 -7.65 11.13 -6.52
N CYS A 304 -8.47 12.17 -6.52
CA CYS A 304 -8.57 13.10 -5.43
C CYS A 304 -9.39 12.50 -4.28
N GLU A 305 -8.96 12.80 -3.07
CA GLU A 305 -9.68 12.49 -1.85
C GLU A 305 -10.33 13.76 -1.31
N ARG A 306 -11.50 13.60 -0.71
CA ARG A 306 -12.16 14.64 0.07
C ARG A 306 -12.66 14.10 1.39
N GLU A 307 -12.80 15.02 2.33
CA GLU A 307 -13.50 14.74 3.56
C GLU A 307 -15.01 14.71 3.29
N ARG A 308 -15.77 13.90 4.03
CA ARG A 308 -17.20 13.57 3.79
C ARG A 308 -18.08 14.72 3.29
N THR A 309 -17.91 15.92 3.82
CA THR A 309 -18.59 17.17 3.41
C THR A 309 -17.61 18.33 3.34
N GLY A 310 -16.32 18.02 3.21
CA GLY A 310 -15.22 18.98 3.26
C GLY A 310 -14.50 19.10 1.93
N PRO A 311 -13.54 20.02 1.83
CA PRO A 311 -12.83 20.28 0.59
C PRO A 311 -11.95 19.09 0.19
N ILE A 312 -11.48 19.16 -1.06
CA ILE A 312 -10.39 18.30 -1.55
C ILE A 312 -9.18 18.42 -0.60
N THR A 313 -8.59 17.27 -0.24
CA THR A 313 -7.48 17.23 0.72
C THR A 313 -6.23 17.92 0.19
N GLY A 314 -5.41 18.46 1.10
CA GLY A 314 -4.10 19.04 0.74
C GLY A 314 -3.21 18.06 -0.03
N GLY A 315 -3.16 16.80 0.42
CA GLY A 315 -2.39 15.74 -0.26
C GLY A 315 -2.84 15.47 -1.70
N SER A 316 -4.14 15.64 -2.02
CA SER A 316 -4.61 15.52 -3.42
C SER A 316 -4.12 16.68 -4.28
N ARG A 317 -4.08 17.91 -3.72
CA ARG A 317 -3.60 19.10 -4.43
C ARG A 317 -2.08 19.08 -4.65
N GLU A 318 -1.32 18.60 -3.66
CA GLU A 318 0.11 18.34 -3.80
C GLU A 318 0.38 17.33 -4.92
N LEU A 319 -0.44 16.27 -4.99
CA LEU A 319 -0.30 15.22 -5.99
C LEU A 319 -0.70 15.67 -7.40
N LEU A 320 -1.67 16.58 -7.53
CA LEU A 320 -1.95 17.26 -8.80
C LEU A 320 -0.76 18.07 -9.28
N GLY A 321 -0.08 18.78 -8.38
CA GLY A 321 1.16 19.48 -8.69
C GLY A 321 2.23 18.55 -9.26
N ALA A 322 2.46 17.41 -8.59
CA ALA A 322 3.39 16.38 -9.06
C ALA A 322 2.95 15.77 -10.41
N ALA A 323 1.67 15.45 -10.57
CA ALA A 323 1.12 14.92 -11.82
C ALA A 323 1.31 15.89 -12.99
N THR A 324 1.26 17.20 -12.71
CA THR A 324 1.44 18.24 -13.73
C THR A 324 2.87 18.31 -14.24
N VAL A 325 3.87 18.20 -13.35
CA VAL A 325 5.28 18.11 -13.75
C VAL A 325 5.53 16.88 -14.64
N LEU A 326 4.89 15.75 -14.29
CA LEU A 326 4.95 14.53 -15.11
C LEU A 326 4.25 14.75 -16.47
N ALA A 327 3.07 15.36 -16.48
CA ALA A 327 2.30 15.63 -17.69
C ALA A 327 3.04 16.56 -18.66
N GLU A 328 3.68 17.62 -18.16
CA GLU A 328 4.52 18.52 -18.94
C GLU A 328 5.71 17.79 -19.58
N THR A 329 6.37 16.91 -18.83
CA THR A 329 7.47 16.08 -19.34
C THR A 329 7.01 15.10 -20.44
N LEU A 330 5.78 14.61 -20.32
CA LEU A 330 5.17 13.68 -21.28
C LEU A 330 4.48 14.39 -22.46
N GLY A 331 4.29 15.71 -22.40
CA GLY A 331 3.50 16.46 -23.38
C GLY A 331 2.01 16.09 -23.38
N THR A 332 1.46 15.79 -22.20
CA THR A 332 0.04 15.44 -22.01
C THR A 332 -0.63 16.36 -20.98
N ARG A 333 -1.86 16.06 -20.60
CA ARG A 333 -2.66 16.81 -19.62
C ARG A 333 -2.82 16.09 -18.28
N THR A 334 -3.16 16.85 -17.25
CA THR A 334 -3.48 16.37 -15.90
C THR A 334 -4.99 16.32 -15.70
N THR A 335 -5.49 15.17 -15.25
CA THR A 335 -6.92 14.97 -14.93
C THR A 335 -7.12 14.69 -13.43
N ALA A 336 -7.95 15.49 -12.77
CA ALA A 336 -8.42 15.22 -11.41
C ALA A 336 -9.68 14.36 -11.45
N ILE A 337 -9.65 13.19 -10.81
CA ILE A 337 -10.84 12.34 -10.60
C ILE A 337 -11.37 12.65 -9.21
N VAL A 338 -12.56 13.24 -9.12
CA VAL A 338 -13.15 13.73 -7.86
C VAL A 338 -14.40 12.93 -7.50
N PRO A 339 -14.45 12.30 -6.32
CA PRO A 339 -15.67 11.69 -5.81
C PRO A 339 -16.68 12.73 -5.34
N GLY A 340 -17.86 12.75 -5.94
CA GLY A 340 -18.97 13.64 -5.65
C GLY A 340 -19.00 14.93 -6.47
N GLU A 341 -19.98 15.77 -6.19
CA GLU A 341 -20.18 17.06 -6.86
C GLU A 341 -18.98 18.00 -6.67
N VAL A 342 -18.68 18.82 -7.68
CA VAL A 342 -17.57 19.78 -7.67
C VAL A 342 -18.17 21.18 -7.75
N SER A 343 -17.92 22.00 -6.72
CA SER A 343 -18.37 23.40 -6.74
C SER A 343 -17.49 24.25 -7.68
N PRO A 344 -17.96 25.43 -8.12
CA PRO A 344 -17.13 26.35 -8.91
C PRO A 344 -15.82 26.75 -8.19
N GLU A 345 -15.88 26.95 -6.87
CA GLU A 345 -14.69 27.27 -6.06
C GLU A 345 -13.71 26.09 -5.97
N GLU A 346 -14.22 24.87 -5.88
CA GLU A 346 -13.39 23.66 -5.92
C GLU A 346 -12.75 23.46 -7.30
N LEU A 347 -13.50 23.75 -8.38
CA LEU A 347 -12.98 23.68 -9.74
C LEU A 347 -11.83 24.66 -9.95
N ASP A 348 -11.99 25.91 -9.50
CA ASP A 348 -10.91 26.92 -9.52
C ASP A 348 -9.69 26.44 -8.71
N GLN A 349 -9.92 25.90 -7.51
CA GLN A 349 -8.83 25.39 -6.67
C GLN A 349 -8.09 24.21 -7.33
N LEU A 350 -8.80 23.29 -7.96
CA LEU A 350 -8.21 22.16 -8.69
C LEU A 350 -7.40 22.64 -9.91
N ALA A 351 -7.93 23.61 -10.65
CA ALA A 351 -7.24 24.23 -11.79
C ALA A 351 -5.92 24.88 -11.35
N ARG A 352 -5.96 25.71 -10.29
CA ARG A 352 -4.78 26.35 -9.69
C ARG A 352 -3.75 25.33 -9.20
N SER A 353 -4.22 24.17 -8.71
CA SER A 353 -3.39 23.06 -8.26
C SER A 353 -2.79 22.23 -9.42
N GLY A 354 -3.14 22.51 -10.67
CA GLY A 354 -2.56 21.91 -11.87
C GLY A 354 -3.47 20.99 -12.68
N ALA A 355 -4.76 20.86 -12.34
CA ALA A 355 -5.69 20.08 -13.16
C ALA A 355 -6.10 20.83 -14.44
N ASP A 356 -5.94 20.22 -15.61
CA ASP A 356 -6.48 20.74 -16.88
C ASP A 356 -7.94 20.29 -17.10
N HIS A 357 -8.26 19.12 -16.56
CA HIS A 357 -9.56 18.46 -16.66
C HIS A 357 -9.97 17.88 -15.31
N VAL A 358 -11.25 17.99 -14.97
CA VAL A 358 -11.83 17.45 -13.74
C VAL A 358 -12.98 16.53 -14.11
N VAL A 359 -12.91 15.28 -13.66
CA VAL A 359 -13.99 14.30 -13.80
C VAL A 359 -14.60 14.05 -12.44
N SER A 360 -15.88 14.37 -12.28
CA SER A 360 -16.62 13.98 -11.08
C SER A 360 -17.26 12.60 -11.26
N ILE A 361 -17.10 11.74 -10.26
CA ILE A 361 -17.86 10.49 -10.13
C ILE A 361 -18.98 10.68 -9.10
N PRO A 362 -20.12 9.95 -9.16
CA PRO A 362 -21.24 10.17 -8.26
C PRO A 362 -20.87 10.05 -6.77
N ALA A 363 -21.55 10.84 -5.92
CA ALA A 363 -21.20 10.99 -4.51
C ALA A 363 -21.46 9.73 -3.67
N GLU A 364 -22.42 8.89 -4.08
CA GLU A 364 -22.64 7.58 -3.47
C GLU A 364 -21.38 6.69 -3.51
N TYR A 365 -20.50 6.91 -4.48
CA TYR A 365 -19.23 6.19 -4.64
C TYR A 365 -18.04 6.91 -3.99
N SER A 366 -18.29 7.79 -3.02
CA SER A 366 -17.23 8.38 -2.21
C SER A 366 -16.71 7.34 -1.20
N GLY A 367 -15.48 6.87 -1.37
CA GLY A 367 -14.94 5.71 -0.61
C GLY A 367 -14.66 5.94 0.87
N ALA A 368 -15.22 6.99 1.48
CA ALA A 368 -15.20 7.18 2.93
C ALA A 368 -16.00 6.09 3.68
N PHE A 369 -16.96 5.43 3.02
CA PHE A 369 -17.75 4.33 3.60
C PHE A 369 -17.70 3.04 2.80
N LEU A 370 -17.54 3.12 1.47
CA LEU A 370 -17.63 1.98 0.56
C LEU A 370 -16.42 2.02 -0.39
N PRO A 371 -15.22 1.65 0.09
CA PRO A 371 -13.99 1.71 -0.71
C PRO A 371 -14.05 0.79 -1.94
N GLU A 372 -14.80 -0.32 -1.86
CA GLU A 372 -15.03 -1.25 -2.98
C GLU A 372 -15.84 -0.59 -4.10
N GLU A 373 -16.93 0.10 -3.77
CA GLU A 373 -17.75 0.78 -4.77
C GLU A 373 -17.00 1.95 -5.42
N GLN A 374 -16.22 2.70 -4.63
CA GLN A 374 -15.34 3.73 -5.19
C GLN A 374 -14.32 3.14 -6.16
N ALA A 375 -13.65 2.06 -5.75
CA ALA A 375 -12.66 1.38 -6.58
C ALA A 375 -13.29 0.90 -7.90
N HIS A 376 -14.51 0.37 -7.85
CA HIS A 376 -15.21 -0.11 -9.03
C HIS A 376 -15.59 1.03 -10.00
N ALA A 377 -16.13 2.15 -9.47
CA ALA A 377 -16.46 3.33 -10.26
C ALA A 377 -15.23 3.96 -10.92
N VAL A 378 -14.13 4.10 -10.18
CA VAL A 378 -12.85 4.61 -10.71
C VAL A 378 -12.26 3.63 -11.73
N THR A 379 -12.35 2.33 -11.48
CA THR A 379 -11.89 1.30 -12.44
C THR A 379 -12.63 1.39 -13.76
N ALA A 380 -13.96 1.59 -13.74
CA ALA A 380 -14.75 1.79 -14.95
C ALA A 380 -14.28 3.01 -15.75
N LEU A 381 -14.09 4.15 -15.07
CA LEU A 381 -13.56 5.37 -15.68
C LEU A 381 -12.16 5.16 -16.27
N VAL A 382 -11.26 4.49 -15.56
CA VAL A 382 -9.90 4.20 -16.01
C VAL A 382 -9.91 3.27 -17.23
N ARG A 383 -10.82 2.28 -17.29
CA ARG A 383 -10.96 1.41 -18.47
C ARG A 383 -11.46 2.17 -19.70
N GLU A 384 -12.33 3.16 -19.52
CA GLU A 384 -12.84 4.01 -20.60
C GLU A 384 -11.80 5.01 -21.09
N ARG A 385 -11.21 5.78 -20.16
CA ARG A 385 -10.29 6.90 -20.46
C ARG A 385 -8.87 6.44 -20.77
N ARG A 386 -8.45 5.29 -20.24
CA ARG A 386 -7.11 4.70 -20.37
C ARG A 386 -5.99 5.72 -20.10
N PRO A 387 -5.95 6.34 -18.91
CA PRO A 387 -4.82 7.19 -18.54
C PRO A 387 -3.52 6.37 -18.56
N GLN A 388 -2.39 7.03 -18.84
CA GLN A 388 -1.08 6.36 -18.75
C GLN A 388 -0.57 6.24 -17.32
N ILE A 389 -0.96 7.19 -16.46
CA ILE A 389 -0.56 7.26 -15.06
C ILE A 389 -1.81 7.47 -14.22
N LEU A 390 -1.95 6.73 -13.12
CA LEU A 390 -2.95 6.97 -12.09
C LEU A 390 -2.26 7.09 -10.73
N LEU A 391 -2.30 8.29 -10.17
CA LEU A 391 -1.76 8.59 -8.85
C LEU A 391 -2.87 8.66 -7.80
N VAL A 392 -2.60 8.15 -6.62
CA VAL A 392 -3.55 8.18 -5.50
C VAL A 392 -2.83 8.64 -4.22
N PRO A 393 -3.39 9.53 -3.40
CA PRO A 393 -2.80 9.85 -2.10
C PRO A 393 -2.65 8.61 -1.21
N ALA A 394 -1.51 8.42 -0.55
CA ALA A 394 -1.25 7.29 0.36
C ALA A 394 -1.86 7.52 1.76
N THR A 395 -3.09 8.03 1.83
CA THR A 395 -3.84 8.18 3.09
C THR A 395 -4.46 6.85 3.52
N LEU A 396 -5.25 6.84 4.60
CA LEU A 396 -6.01 5.65 5.00
C LEU A 396 -6.90 5.16 3.86
N THR A 397 -7.65 6.05 3.19
CA THR A 397 -8.57 5.69 2.11
C THR A 397 -7.82 5.22 0.87
N GLY A 398 -6.86 6.00 0.37
CA GLY A 398 -6.11 5.65 -0.84
C GLY A 398 -5.27 4.38 -0.71
N ARG A 399 -4.80 4.04 0.51
CA ARG A 399 -4.15 2.74 0.79
C ARG A 399 -5.10 1.55 0.71
N VAL A 400 -6.42 1.77 0.70
CA VAL A 400 -7.43 0.74 0.41
C VAL A 400 -7.88 0.78 -1.04
N VAL A 401 -8.25 1.95 -1.53
CA VAL A 401 -8.89 2.10 -2.85
C VAL A 401 -7.90 1.82 -3.99
N ALA A 402 -6.64 2.27 -3.87
CA ALA A 402 -5.64 2.01 -4.90
C ALA A 402 -5.34 0.52 -5.12
N PRO A 403 -5.10 -0.32 -4.10
CA PRO A 403 -4.92 -1.76 -4.32
C PRO A 403 -6.16 -2.48 -4.85
N LEU A 404 -7.37 -2.04 -4.50
CA LEU A 404 -8.61 -2.56 -5.09
C LEU A 404 -8.64 -2.28 -6.60
N ILE A 405 -8.42 -1.03 -7.01
CA ILE A 405 -8.34 -0.64 -8.43
C ILE A 405 -7.25 -1.44 -9.14
N ALA A 406 -6.06 -1.57 -8.53
CA ALA A 406 -4.95 -2.31 -9.12
C ALA A 406 -5.28 -3.80 -9.31
N ALA A 407 -6.00 -4.42 -8.38
CA ALA A 407 -6.44 -5.80 -8.51
C ALA A 407 -7.46 -5.96 -9.65
N GLU A 408 -8.46 -5.07 -9.74
CA GLU A 408 -9.48 -5.12 -10.80
C GLU A 408 -8.91 -4.83 -12.20
N LEU A 409 -7.92 -3.95 -12.30
CA LEU A 409 -7.23 -3.64 -13.56
C LEU A 409 -6.14 -4.67 -13.91
N GLY A 410 -5.70 -5.49 -12.95
CA GLY A 410 -4.49 -6.30 -13.11
C GLY A 410 -3.24 -5.45 -13.35
N ALA A 411 -3.12 -4.33 -12.62
CA ALA A 411 -2.04 -3.35 -12.74
C ALA A 411 -1.00 -3.51 -11.61
N GLY A 412 0.23 -3.06 -11.87
CA GLY A 412 1.24 -2.87 -10.83
C GLY A 412 0.98 -1.60 -10.02
N LEU A 413 1.28 -1.62 -8.72
CA LEU A 413 1.08 -0.49 -7.82
C LEU A 413 2.25 -0.30 -6.87
N THR A 414 3.02 0.78 -7.02
CA THR A 414 4.04 1.15 -6.02
C THR A 414 3.42 1.94 -4.88
N ALA A 415 3.69 1.54 -3.64
CA ALA A 415 3.11 2.19 -2.47
C ALA A 415 4.00 3.29 -1.90
N ASP A 416 3.37 4.35 -1.36
CA ASP A 416 3.98 5.33 -0.46
C ASP A 416 5.22 6.03 -1.03
N CYS A 417 5.09 6.45 -2.28
CA CYS A 417 6.14 7.12 -3.04
C CYS A 417 6.44 8.51 -2.46
N THR A 418 7.73 8.82 -2.42
CA THR A 418 8.28 10.13 -2.02
C THR A 418 8.99 10.83 -3.18
N GLY A 419 9.11 10.17 -4.33
CA GLY A 419 9.63 10.76 -5.56
C GLY A 419 8.95 10.14 -6.78
N LEU A 420 8.67 10.96 -7.79
CA LEU A 420 8.03 10.57 -9.04
C LEU A 420 8.77 11.29 -10.17
N GLN A 421 9.23 10.53 -11.17
CA GLN A 421 9.98 11.07 -12.29
C GLN A 421 9.70 10.29 -13.57
N ILE A 422 9.76 10.96 -14.72
CA ILE A 422 9.75 10.30 -16.03
C ILE A 422 11.19 10.08 -16.48
N ALA A 423 11.54 8.84 -16.75
CA ALA A 423 12.84 8.45 -17.29
C ALA A 423 12.72 7.15 -18.09
N ASP A 424 13.73 6.84 -18.89
CA ASP A 424 13.75 5.58 -19.63
C ASP A 424 14.08 4.42 -18.69
N TYR A 425 13.60 3.23 -19.03
CA TYR A 425 13.89 2.01 -18.29
C TYR A 425 14.47 0.96 -19.24
N VAL A 426 15.62 0.40 -18.89
CA VAL A 426 16.21 -0.72 -19.65
C VAL A 426 15.90 -2.02 -18.91
N GLY A 427 15.01 -2.81 -19.50
CA GLY A 427 14.64 -4.14 -19.00
C GLY A 427 15.24 -5.26 -19.84
N ARG A 428 15.20 -6.49 -19.31
CA ARG A 428 15.54 -7.70 -20.08
C ARG A 428 14.30 -8.53 -20.33
N VAL A 429 13.95 -8.75 -21.60
CA VAL A 429 12.87 -9.64 -22.02
C VAL A 429 13.44 -10.71 -22.94
N GLY A 430 13.26 -11.97 -22.59
CA GLY A 430 13.77 -13.11 -23.39
C GLY A 430 15.30 -13.08 -23.59
N GLY A 431 16.05 -12.51 -22.64
CA GLY A 431 17.51 -12.37 -22.73
C GLY A 431 18.01 -11.21 -23.59
N ARG A 432 17.12 -10.38 -24.15
CA ARG A 432 17.48 -9.16 -24.90
C ARG A 432 17.21 -7.92 -24.06
N GLU A 433 18.11 -6.95 -24.13
CA GLU A 433 17.85 -5.63 -23.56
C GLU A 433 16.79 -4.91 -24.40
N THR A 434 15.77 -4.42 -23.70
CA THR A 434 14.64 -3.68 -24.27
C THR A 434 14.58 -2.35 -23.54
N VAL A 435 14.60 -1.25 -24.29
CA VAL A 435 14.44 0.09 -23.75
C VAL A 435 12.96 0.43 -23.76
N TYR A 436 12.46 0.89 -22.62
CA TYR A 436 11.11 1.40 -22.43
C TYR A 436 11.23 2.90 -22.22
N GLY A 437 10.81 3.67 -23.22
CA GLY A 437 10.89 5.13 -23.18
C GLY A 437 9.86 5.76 -22.24
N LYS A 438 10.27 6.81 -21.52
CA LYS A 438 9.39 7.70 -20.74
C LYS A 438 8.47 6.97 -19.74
N VAL A 439 9.07 6.13 -18.90
CA VAL A 439 8.37 5.36 -17.87
C VAL A 439 8.36 6.14 -16.56
N LEU A 440 7.33 5.94 -15.73
CA LEU A 440 7.22 6.52 -14.40
C LEU A 440 8.10 5.74 -13.41
N HIS A 441 9.19 6.37 -13.00
CA HIS A 441 10.07 5.96 -11.91
C HIS A 441 9.51 6.46 -10.57
N GLN A 442 9.32 5.52 -9.66
CA GLN A 442 8.56 5.70 -8.42
C GLN A 442 9.50 5.39 -7.25
N THR A 443 9.97 6.43 -6.58
CA THR A 443 10.94 6.32 -5.48
C THR A 443 10.20 6.28 -4.15
N ARG A 444 10.50 5.26 -3.34
CA ARG A 444 9.87 5.04 -2.03
C ARG A 444 10.85 4.52 -0.98
N PRO A 445 10.62 4.79 0.31
CA PRO A 445 11.34 4.12 1.39
C PRO A 445 11.01 2.62 1.47
N ALA A 446 11.95 1.81 1.93
CA ALA A 446 11.83 0.37 2.16
C ALA A 446 12.61 -0.04 3.43
N LEU A 447 12.33 -1.22 3.99
CA LEU A 447 12.96 -1.72 5.23
C LEU A 447 12.90 -0.69 6.37
N GLY A 448 11.69 -0.29 6.78
CA GLY A 448 11.50 0.71 7.84
C GLY A 448 12.05 2.10 7.49
N GLY A 449 12.32 2.38 6.21
CA GLY A 449 12.89 3.64 5.73
C GLY A 449 14.42 3.71 5.76
N ASN A 450 15.10 2.62 6.08
CA ASN A 450 16.56 2.55 6.08
C ASN A 450 17.17 2.50 4.67
N VAL A 451 16.35 2.20 3.66
CA VAL A 451 16.76 2.07 2.25
C VAL A 451 15.71 2.75 1.37
N MET A 452 16.15 3.36 0.28
CA MET A 452 15.28 3.87 -0.78
C MET A 452 15.29 2.89 -1.96
N ALA A 453 14.14 2.73 -2.60
CA ALA A 453 14.00 1.93 -3.81
C ALA A 453 13.28 2.75 -4.88
N THR A 454 13.82 2.72 -6.09
CA THR A 454 13.13 3.22 -7.29
C THR A 454 12.52 2.03 -8.00
N ILE A 455 11.24 2.16 -8.34
CA ILE A 455 10.42 1.10 -8.91
C ILE A 455 9.75 1.63 -10.17
N VAL A 456 9.65 0.79 -11.19
CA VAL A 456 8.84 1.06 -12.39
C VAL A 456 7.67 0.09 -12.44
N SER A 457 6.56 0.54 -13.01
CA SER A 457 5.42 -0.32 -13.34
C SER A 457 5.38 -0.55 -14.83
N LEU A 458 5.36 -1.81 -15.25
CA LEU A 458 5.25 -2.22 -16.64
C LEU A 458 3.82 -2.68 -16.94
N ARG A 459 3.40 -2.56 -18.21
CA ARG A 459 2.05 -2.89 -18.62
C ARG A 459 1.72 -4.34 -18.26
N GLY A 460 0.52 -4.54 -17.74
CA GLY A 460 -0.03 -5.85 -17.48
C GLY A 460 -0.26 -6.65 -18.77
N ARG A 461 -0.73 -7.89 -18.62
CA ARG A 461 -1.00 -8.79 -19.75
C ARG A 461 -2.03 -8.24 -20.74
N ASP A 462 -2.87 -7.30 -20.31
CA ASP A 462 -3.92 -6.68 -21.12
C ASP A 462 -3.43 -5.53 -22.02
N ASN A 463 -2.16 -5.15 -21.87
CA ASN A 463 -1.50 -4.01 -22.50
C ASN A 463 -2.26 -2.67 -22.33
N ARG A 464 -3.11 -2.56 -21.30
CA ARG A 464 -4.07 -1.47 -21.11
C ARG A 464 -4.04 -0.87 -19.70
N SER A 465 -3.42 -1.52 -18.73
CA SER A 465 -3.28 -1.02 -17.37
C SER A 465 -2.40 0.26 -17.28
N PRO A 466 -2.79 1.27 -16.49
CA PRO A 466 -1.96 2.44 -16.21
C PRO A 466 -0.74 2.09 -15.34
N GLN A 467 0.22 3.00 -15.28
CA GLN A 467 1.24 3.03 -14.24
C GLN A 467 0.62 3.60 -12.97
N MET A 468 0.53 2.79 -11.90
CA MET A 468 -0.11 3.23 -10.66
C MET A 468 0.89 3.43 -9.53
N ALA A 469 0.72 4.52 -8.78
CA ALA A 469 1.48 4.80 -7.58
C ALA A 469 0.59 5.44 -6.50
N THR A 470 0.79 5.05 -5.24
CA THR A 470 0.35 5.89 -4.13
C THR A 470 1.48 6.81 -3.68
N ALA A 471 1.17 8.04 -3.32
CA ALA A 471 2.14 9.08 -2.94
C ALA A 471 1.92 9.59 -1.52
N ARG A 472 3.00 9.74 -0.74
CA ARG A 472 2.91 10.18 0.66
C ARG A 472 2.46 11.64 0.76
N PRO A 473 1.38 11.94 1.51
CA PRO A 473 0.98 13.33 1.77
C PRO A 473 2.09 14.13 2.48
N GLY A 474 2.23 15.40 2.10
CA GLY A 474 3.20 16.35 2.65
C GLY A 474 4.59 16.31 2.00
N VAL A 475 4.79 15.44 1.01
CA VAL A 475 6.07 15.30 0.29
C VAL A 475 6.18 16.23 -0.91
N PHE A 476 5.10 16.36 -1.68
CA PHE A 476 5.07 17.22 -2.87
C PHE A 476 4.54 18.61 -2.51
N SER A 477 4.81 19.58 -3.38
CA SER A 477 4.34 20.96 -3.21
C SER A 477 3.03 21.19 -3.95
N VAL A 478 2.13 21.96 -3.35
CA VAL A 478 0.91 22.43 -4.02
C VAL A 478 1.31 23.52 -5.03
N LEU A 479 0.87 23.39 -6.28
CA LEU A 479 0.97 24.47 -7.26
C LEU A 479 -0.09 25.53 -7.00
N ASP A 480 0.22 26.78 -7.33
CA ASP A 480 -0.75 27.86 -7.32
C ASP A 480 -0.65 28.68 -8.61
N ARG A 481 -1.32 28.20 -9.66
CA ARG A 481 -1.32 28.79 -11.00
C ARG A 481 -2.43 29.84 -11.12
N GLU A 482 -2.09 31.12 -10.95
CA GLU A 482 -3.05 32.21 -11.16
C GLU A 482 -3.63 32.19 -12.58
N GLY A 483 -4.96 32.29 -12.70
CA GLY A 483 -5.67 32.32 -13.98
C GLY A 483 -5.76 30.97 -14.71
N ALA A 484 -5.39 29.87 -14.07
CA ALA A 484 -5.60 28.53 -14.64
C ALA A 484 -7.10 28.19 -14.70
N GLU A 485 -7.52 27.58 -15.81
CA GLU A 485 -8.90 27.11 -16.01
C GLU A 485 -8.90 25.60 -16.19
N ALA A 486 -9.91 24.93 -15.60
CA ALA A 486 -10.14 23.51 -15.77
C ALA A 486 -11.55 23.27 -16.30
N THR A 487 -11.68 22.23 -17.14
CA THR A 487 -12.99 21.76 -17.61
C THR A 487 -13.58 20.76 -16.64
N LEU A 488 -14.91 20.76 -16.46
CA LEU A 488 -15.62 19.82 -15.59
C LEU A 488 -16.49 18.86 -16.41
N GLU A 489 -16.27 17.57 -16.21
CA GLU A 489 -17.06 16.48 -16.77
C GLU A 489 -17.72 15.68 -15.64
N LYS A 490 -19.00 15.30 -15.81
CA LYS A 490 -19.68 14.37 -14.91
C LYS A 490 -19.69 12.97 -15.52
N PHE A 491 -19.01 12.03 -14.87
CA PHE A 491 -19.00 10.64 -15.29
C PHE A 491 -20.24 9.92 -14.77
N ALA A 492 -21.09 9.47 -15.70
CA ALA A 492 -22.26 8.67 -15.35
C ALA A 492 -21.84 7.21 -15.14
N TYR A 493 -21.68 6.81 -13.88
CA TYR A 493 -21.47 5.41 -13.54
C TYR A 493 -22.82 4.68 -13.51
N PRO A 494 -23.07 3.69 -14.40
CA PRO A 494 -24.29 2.90 -14.33
C PRO A 494 -24.24 2.00 -13.10
N ALA A 495 -25.23 2.12 -12.21
CA ALA A 495 -25.39 1.19 -11.10
C ALA A 495 -25.49 -0.25 -11.66
N THR A 496 -24.51 -1.09 -11.32
CA THR A 496 -24.43 -2.51 -11.67
C THR A 496 -25.19 -3.37 -10.68
#